data_AF-A0A0T8U584-F1
#
_entry.id   AF-A0A0T8U584-F1
#
_cell.length_a   1.000
_cell.length_b   1.000
_cell.length_c   1.000
_cell.angle_alpha   90.00
_cell.angle_beta   90.00
_cell.angle_gamma   90.00
#
_symmetry.space_group_name_H-M   'P 1'
#
loop_
_entity.id
_entity.type
_entity.pdbx_description
1 polymer ?
#
loop_
_entity_poly.entity_id
_entity_poly.type
_entity_poly.pdbx_seq_one_letter_code
_entity_poly.pdbx_strand_id
1 'polypeptide(L)'
;MAVWLVYLLLKEPTNVIVATFIAAIIGSCVSQILSILYKTPAVVFILAILAPLVPGYLSYRTTAFFVTGDYNKALASATLVVMLALVISIGMASGTVILRLYHYIKTHRVS
;
A
#
# COMPACT_ATOMS: atom_id res chain seq x y z
N MET A 1 10.92 5.05 2.55
CA MET A 1 11.87 4.37 1.64
C MET A 1 11.88 2.85 1.78
N ALA A 2 11.97 2.25 2.97
CA ALA A 2 12.06 0.79 3.10
C ALA A 2 10.92 0.00 2.41
N VAL A 3 9.67 0.46 2.55
CA VAL A 3 8.51 -0.18 1.91
C VAL A 3 8.56 -0.11 0.38
N TRP A 4 9.14 0.96 -0.18
CA TRP A 4 9.35 1.07 -1.61
C TRP A 4 10.39 0.07 -2.12
N LEU A 5 11.44 -0.20 -1.34
CA LEU A 5 12.40 -1.25 -1.67
C LEU A 5 11.74 -2.63 -1.69
N VAL A 6 10.86 -2.93 -0.74
CA VAL A 6 10.06 -4.17 -0.75
C VAL A 6 9.23 -4.25 -2.03
N TYR A 7 8.53 -3.18 -2.40
CA TYR A 7 7.80 -3.13 -3.67
C TYR A 7 8.71 -3.42 -4.88
N LEU A 8 9.88 -2.78 -4.98
CA LEU A 8 10.81 -2.98 -6.09
C LEU A 8 11.32 -4.42 -6.20
N LEU A 9 11.66 -5.04 -5.07
CA LEU A 9 12.13 -6.43 -5.03
C LEU A 9 11.03 -7.42 -5.46
N LEU A 10 9.78 -7.14 -5.15
CA LEU A 10 8.66 -8.03 -5.47
C LEU A 10 8.07 -7.78 -6.86
N LYS A 11 8.31 -6.60 -7.44
CA LYS A 11 7.72 -6.20 -8.73
C LYS A 11 8.10 -7.12 -9.88
N GLU A 12 9.39 -7.49 -9.97
CA GLU A 12 9.95 -8.35 -11.02
C GLU A 12 9.45 -9.81 -10.93
N PRO A 13 9.53 -10.50 -9.78
CA PRO A 13 9.15 -11.93 -9.69
C PRO A 13 7.64 -12.17 -9.66
N THR A 14 6.81 -11.16 -9.37
CA THR A 14 5.36 -11.33 -9.25
C THR A 14 4.61 -10.46 -10.26
N ASN A 15 3.95 -9.41 -9.80
CA ASN A 15 3.29 -8.39 -10.59
C ASN A 15 3.18 -7.13 -9.72
N VAL A 16 3.08 -5.96 -10.36
CA VAL A 16 2.82 -4.68 -9.71
C VAL A 16 1.69 -4.75 -8.68
N ILE A 17 0.58 -5.44 -8.95
CA ILE A 17 -0.57 -5.53 -8.03
C ILE A 17 -0.18 -6.27 -6.74
N VAL A 18 0.40 -7.46 -6.86
CA VAL A 18 0.79 -8.30 -5.71
C VAL A 18 1.92 -7.64 -4.92
N ALA A 19 2.91 -7.07 -5.60
CA ALA A 19 4.00 -6.33 -4.97
C ALA A 19 3.48 -5.12 -4.16
N THR A 20 2.51 -4.38 -4.73
CA THR A 20 1.88 -3.24 -4.05
C THR A 20 1.09 -3.68 -2.82
N PHE A 21 0.33 -4.78 -2.94
CA PHE A 21 -0.44 -5.34 -1.82
C PHE A 21 0.45 -5.74 -0.65
N ILE A 22 1.52 -6.49 -0.91
CA ILE A 22 2.45 -6.95 0.12
C ILE A 22 3.21 -5.78 0.75
N ALA A 23 3.65 -4.81 -0.07
CA ALA A 23 4.28 -3.60 0.42
C ALA A 23 3.34 -2.78 1.31
N ALA A 24 2.04 -2.67 0.97
CA ALA A 24 1.05 -2.00 1.79
C ALA A 24 0.84 -2.69 3.15
N ILE A 25 0.77 -4.03 3.19
CA ILE A 25 0.66 -4.78 4.45
C ILE A 25 1.87 -4.51 5.35
N ILE A 26 3.08 -4.69 4.81
CA ILE A 26 4.32 -4.50 5.56
C ILE A 26 4.43 -3.04 6.03
N GLY A 27 4.11 -2.09 5.17
CA GLY A 27 4.12 -0.68 5.50
C GLY A 27 3.15 -0.29 6.61
N SER A 28 1.93 -0.85 6.58
CA SER A 28 0.95 -0.67 7.65
C SER A 28 1.44 -1.24 8.98
N CYS A 29 2.04 -2.44 8.96
CA CYS A 29 2.62 -3.04 10.16
C CYS A 29 3.74 -2.17 10.74
N VAL A 30 4.70 -1.77 9.90
CA VAL A 30 5.82 -0.92 10.31
C VAL A 30 5.32 0.42 10.86
N SER A 31 4.33 1.04 10.22
CA SER A 31 3.76 2.33 10.68
C SER A 31 3.20 2.27 12.09
N GLN A 32 2.51 1.18 12.42
CA GLN A 32 1.93 1.00 13.76
C GLN A 32 3.02 0.73 14.79
N ILE A 33 4.00 -0.11 14.48
CA ILE A 33 5.13 -0.38 15.38
C ILE A 33 5.88 0.93 15.69
N LEU A 34 6.17 1.73 14.65
CA LEU A 34 6.82 3.03 14.80
C LEU A 34 5.94 4.03 15.57
N SER A 35 4.62 4.01 15.40
CA SER A 35 3.71 4.88 16.16
C SER A 35 3.77 4.64 17.67
N ILE A 36 3.93 3.37 18.07
CA ILE A 36 4.07 3.00 19.48
C ILE A 36 5.45 3.42 19.99
N LEU A 37 6.50 3.14 19.21
CA LEU A 37 7.88 3.44 19.60
C LEU A 37 8.14 4.95 19.75
N TYR A 38 7.68 5.74 18.78
CA TYR A 38 7.94 7.18 18.72
C TYR A 38 6.82 8.03 19.34
N LYS A 39 5.74 7.40 19.84
CA LYS A 39 4.58 8.08 20.44
C LYS A 39 3.97 9.16 19.52
N THR A 40 3.98 8.90 18.21
CA THR A 40 3.42 9.77 17.19
C THR A 40 2.24 9.08 16.49
N PRO A 41 1.24 9.82 15.99
CA PRO A 41 0.11 9.22 15.29
C PRO A 41 0.56 8.37 14.09
N ALA A 42 0.05 7.15 13.95
CA ALA A 42 0.42 6.21 12.88
C ALA A 42 0.24 6.78 11.47
N VAL A 43 -0.73 7.70 11.30
CA VAL A 43 -1.02 8.39 10.03
C VAL A 43 0.22 9.08 9.46
N VAL A 44 1.10 9.63 10.31
CA VAL A 44 2.32 10.31 9.86
C VAL A 44 3.25 9.35 9.10
N PHE A 45 3.42 8.12 9.61
CA PHE A 45 4.23 7.09 8.95
C PHE A 45 3.55 6.51 7.71
N ILE A 46 2.23 6.33 7.78
CA ILE A 46 1.42 5.86 6.66
C ILE A 46 1.57 6.79 5.46
N LEU A 47 1.47 8.11 5.66
CA LEU A 47 1.62 9.09 4.58
C LEU A 47 2.99 9.00 3.90
N ALA A 48 4.06 8.81 4.67
CA ALA A 48 5.41 8.67 4.13
C ALA A 48 5.59 7.38 3.29
N ILE A 49 4.83 6.33 3.59
CA ILE A 49 4.84 5.07 2.85
C ILE A 49 3.95 5.13 1.61
N LEU A 50 2.80 5.80 1.71
CA LEU A 50 1.87 5.95 0.61
C LEU A 50 2.44 6.82 -0.52
N ALA A 51 3.25 7.84 -0.19
CA ALA A 51 3.81 8.76 -1.18
C ALA A 51 4.47 8.05 -2.40
N PRO A 52 5.38 7.07 -2.22
CA PRO A 52 5.92 6.31 -3.35
C PRO A 52 4.99 5.20 -3.87
N LEU A 53 4.10 4.65 -3.04
CA LEU A 53 3.30 3.46 -3.37
C LEU A 53 2.05 3.80 -4.20
N VAL A 54 1.51 5.00 -4.05
CA VAL A 54 0.33 5.46 -4.78
C VAL A 54 0.68 5.70 -6.26
N PRO A 55 -0.11 5.19 -7.22
CA PRO A 55 0.16 5.31 -8.66
C PRO A 55 -0.17 6.69 -9.22
N GLY A 56 0.46 7.76 -8.72
CA GLY A 56 0.19 9.14 -9.10
C GLY A 56 0.45 9.43 -10.59
N TYR A 57 1.61 9.03 -11.10
CA TYR A 57 1.96 9.17 -12.52
C TYR A 57 1.01 8.40 -13.45
N LEU A 58 0.62 7.18 -13.05
CA LEU A 58 -0.34 6.34 -13.77
C LEU A 58 -1.73 6.99 -13.81
N SER A 59 -2.15 7.60 -12.71
CA SER A 59 -3.42 8.34 -12.62
C SER A 59 -3.42 9.58 -13.52
N TYR A 60 -2.33 10.34 -13.51
CA TYR A 60 -2.15 11.48 -14.42
C TYR A 60 -2.21 11.05 -15.89
N ARG A 61 -1.46 10.00 -16.26
CA ARG A 61 -1.47 9.48 -17.63
C ARG A 61 -2.83 8.94 -18.06
N THR A 62 -3.55 8.29 -17.16
CA THR A 62 -4.92 7.82 -17.42
C THR A 62 -5.82 8.98 -17.82
N THR A 63 -5.78 10.07 -17.05
CA THR A 63 -6.55 11.28 -17.33
C THR A 63 -6.12 11.92 -18.66
N ALA A 64 -4.81 11.96 -18.93
CA ALA A 64 -4.31 12.46 -20.21
C ALA A 64 -4.84 11.65 -21.40
N PHE A 65 -4.86 10.31 -21.31
CA PHE A 65 -5.42 9.45 -22.37
C PHE A 65 -6.92 9.68 -22.59
N PHE A 66 -7.69 9.92 -21.53
CA PHE A 66 -9.09 10.30 -21.64
C PHE A 66 -9.26 11.62 -22.41
N VAL A 67 -8.47 12.64 -22.08
CA VAL A 67 -8.54 13.96 -22.72
C VAL A 67 -8.12 13.90 -24.19
N THR A 68 -7.12 13.07 -24.54
CA THR A 68 -6.65 12.92 -25.93
C THR A 68 -7.50 11.96 -26.77
N GLY A 69 -8.56 11.36 -26.21
CA GLY A 69 -9.46 10.44 -26.92
C GLY A 69 -8.92 9.03 -27.15
N ASP A 70 -7.81 8.64 -26.48
CA ASP A 70 -7.28 7.26 -26.55
C ASP A 70 -7.95 6.39 -25.47
N TYR A 71 -9.24 6.10 -25.69
CA TYR A 71 -10.08 5.41 -24.71
C TYR A 71 -9.62 3.98 -24.39
N ASN A 72 -8.98 3.29 -25.35
CA ASN A 72 -8.44 1.95 -25.12
C ASN A 72 -7.34 1.97 -24.05
N LYS A 73 -6.36 2.88 -24.16
CA LYS A 73 -5.32 3.05 -23.14
C LYS A 73 -5.86 3.67 -21.86
N ALA A 74 -6.83 4.57 -21.97
CA ALA A 74 -7.47 5.21 -20.82
C ALA A 74 -8.16 4.18 -19.93
N LEU A 75 -8.99 3.30 -20.49
CA LEU A 75 -9.69 2.26 -19.73
C LEU A 75 -8.72 1.24 -19.12
N ALA A 76 -7.72 0.79 -19.89
CA ALA A 76 -6.72 -0.15 -19.37
C ALA A 76 -5.89 0.44 -18.22
N SER A 77 -5.53 1.73 -18.30
CA SER A 77 -4.79 2.40 -17.23
C SER A 77 -5.68 2.71 -16.03
N ALA A 78 -6.94 3.07 -16.26
CA ALA A 78 -7.93 3.35 -15.22
C ALA A 78 -8.22 2.11 -14.37
N THR A 79 -8.43 0.95 -15.00
CA THR A 79 -8.66 -0.31 -14.27
C THR A 79 -7.46 -0.66 -13.40
N LEU A 80 -6.23 -0.47 -13.90
CA LEU A 80 -5.02 -0.68 -13.12
C LEU A 80 -4.89 0.29 -11.94
N VAL A 81 -5.16 1.59 -12.14
CA VAL A 81 -5.16 2.59 -11.05
C VAL A 81 -6.17 2.23 -9.97
N VAL A 82 -7.39 1.85 -10.36
CA VAL A 82 -8.45 1.44 -9.43
C VAL A 82 -8.04 0.17 -8.68
N MET A 83 -7.53 -0.85 -9.39
CA MET A 83 -7.05 -2.07 -8.74
C MET A 83 -5.95 -1.79 -7.72
N LEU A 84 -4.97 -0.94 -8.07
CA LEU A 84 -3.89 -0.55 -7.16
C LEU A 84 -4.43 0.20 -5.93
N ALA A 85 -5.36 1.14 -6.11
CA ALA A 85 -5.99 1.83 -4.99
C ALA A 85 -6.74 0.86 -4.04
N LEU A 86 -7.46 -0.11 -4.60
CA LEU A 86 -8.17 -1.13 -3.82
C LEU A 86 -7.20 -2.00 -3.02
N VAL A 87 -6.16 -2.55 -3.66
CA VAL A 87 -5.21 -3.42 -2.94
C VAL A 87 -4.38 -2.65 -1.91
N ILE A 88 -4.08 -1.37 -2.14
CA ILE A 88 -3.45 -0.52 -1.11
C ILE A 88 -4.38 -0.40 0.08
N SER A 89 -5.66 -0.05 -0.13
CA SER A 89 -6.63 0.10 0.97
C SER A 89 -6.79 -1.20 1.77
N ILE A 90 -6.97 -2.33 1.09
CA ILE A 90 -7.13 -3.66 1.71
C ILE A 90 -5.84 -4.07 2.44
N GLY A 91 -4.68 -3.86 1.82
CA GLY A 91 -3.37 -4.17 2.41
C GLY A 91 -3.11 -3.38 3.69
N MET A 92 -3.44 -2.09 3.68
CA MET A 92 -3.26 -1.22 4.85
C MET A 92 -4.20 -1.61 6.00
N ALA A 93 -5.46 -1.90 5.70
CA ALA A 93 -6.43 -2.36 6.69
C ALA A 93 -6.01 -3.70 7.31
N SER A 94 -5.60 -4.66 6.49
CA SER A 94 -5.18 -5.98 6.95
C SER A 94 -3.92 -5.95 7.82
N GLY A 95 -2.93 -5.10 7.51
CA GLY A 95 -1.76 -4.88 8.37
C GLY A 95 -2.12 -4.38 9.78
N THR A 96 -3.22 -3.65 9.92
CA THR A 96 -3.75 -3.22 11.24
C THR A 96 -4.36 -4.37 12.02
N VAL A 97 -5.11 -5.23 11.33
CA VAL A 97 -5.73 -6.41 11.95
C VAL A 97 -4.66 -7.42 12.39
N ILE A 98 -3.64 -7.66 11.57
CA ILE A 98 -2.55 -8.60 11.88
C ILE A 98 -1.81 -8.22 13.17
N LEU A 99 -1.47 -6.94 13.33
CA LEU A 99 -0.77 -6.48 14.53
C LEU A 99 -1.61 -6.52 15.79
N ARG A 100 -2.90 -6.18 15.68
CA ARG A 100 -3.85 -6.31 16.79
C ARG A 100 -4.01 -7.76 17.21
N LEU A 101 -4.16 -8.67 16.24
CA LEU A 101 -4.27 -10.10 16.49
C LEU A 101 -3.01 -10.64 17.16
N TYR A 102 -1.82 -10.23 16.70
CA TYR A 102 -0.55 -10.61 17.31
C TYR A 102 -0.45 -10.18 18.78
N HIS A 103 -0.81 -8.92 19.09
CA HIS A 103 -0.82 -8.43 20.46
C HIS A 103 -1.85 -9.14 21.33
N TYR A 104 -3.03 -9.41 20.79
CA TYR A 104 -4.09 -10.13 21.49
C TYR A 104 -3.65 -11.55 21.88
N ILE A 105 -3.10 -12.31 20.92
CA ILE A 105 -2.62 -13.68 21.17
C ILE A 105 -1.46 -13.67 22.18
N LYS A 106 -0.51 -12.74 22.05
CA LYS A 106 0.63 -12.64 22.97
C LYS A 106 0.19 -12.33 24.40
N THR A 107 -0.83 -11.47 24.57
CA THR A 107 -1.33 -11.09 25.90
C THR A 107 -2.09 -12.24 26.56
N HIS A 108 -2.86 -13.03 25.81
CA HIS A 108 -3.58 -14.19 26.36
C HIS A 108 -2.73 -15.46 26.55
N ARG A 109 -1.52 -15.53 25.98
CA ARG A 109 -0.61 -16.67 26.21
C ARG A 109 0.22 -16.55 27.50
N VAL A 110 0.15 -15.40 28.18
CA VAL A 110 0.94 -15.08 29.40
C VAL A 110 0.04 -14.97 30.64
N SER A 111 -1.26 -15.27 30.51
CA SER A 111 -2.21 -15.46 31.62
C SER A 111 -2.52 -16.94 31.79
#